data_AF-A0A2H0AQH1-F1
#
_entry.id   AF-A0A2H0AQH1-F1
#
_cell.length_a   1.000
_cell.length_b   1.000
_cell.length_c   1.000
_cell.angle_alpha   90.00
_cell.angle_beta   90.00
_cell.angle_gamma   90.00
#
_symmetry.space_group_name_H-M   'P 1'
#
loop_
_entity.id
_entity.type
_entity.pdbx_description
1 polymer ?
#
loop_
_entity_poly.entity_id
_entity_poly.type
_entity_poly.pdbx_seq_one_letter_code
_entity_poly.pdbx_strand_id
1 'polypeptide(L)'
;MATEENQYNITLVADYDLSNYQFRFVALSGERACDLAGPADEDLIGILQNKPDGAGIAATVCRMGLSKLVGGATFVVGAKLTSDANGRGVAAAYGDRYGAVALESGA
;
A
#
# COMPACT_ATOMS: atom_id res chain seq x y z
N MET A 1 -3.20 -18.45 -0.54
CA MET A 1 -4.01 -18.34 0.71
C MET A 1 -3.48 -17.12 1.39
N ALA A 2 -4.28 -16.06 1.50
CA ALA A 2 -3.83 -14.78 2.01
C ALA A 2 -3.55 -14.85 3.53
N THR A 3 -2.30 -15.03 3.90
CA THR A 3 -1.82 -14.95 5.28
C THR A 3 -1.41 -13.51 5.62
N GLU A 4 -1.29 -13.18 6.90
CA GLU A 4 -0.75 -11.90 7.39
C GLU A 4 0.08 -12.23 8.63
N GLU A 5 1.37 -11.88 8.64
CA GLU A 5 2.30 -12.31 9.70
C GLU A 5 3.36 -11.25 10.00
N ASN A 6 3.72 -11.16 11.29
CA ASN A 6 4.78 -10.30 11.84
C ASN A 6 4.73 -8.84 11.32
N GLN A 7 3.54 -8.26 11.31
CA GLN A 7 3.31 -6.92 10.78
C GLN A 7 3.88 -5.85 11.72
N TYR A 8 4.75 -5.00 11.18
CA TYR A 8 5.16 -3.76 11.83
C TYR A 8 4.24 -2.62 11.37
N ASN A 9 3.29 -2.29 12.24
CA ASN A 9 2.27 -1.29 11.98
C ASN A 9 2.64 0.05 12.60
N ILE A 10 2.47 1.12 11.83
CA ILE A 10 2.57 2.50 12.31
C ILE A 10 1.21 3.18 12.16
N THR A 11 0.95 4.16 13.04
CA THR A 11 -0.25 5.00 12.95
C THR A 11 0.09 6.33 12.33
N LEU A 12 -0.59 6.65 11.24
CA LEU A 12 -0.56 7.95 10.55
C LEU A 12 -1.97 8.56 10.57
N VAL A 13 -2.08 9.80 10.15
CA VAL A 13 -3.36 10.51 9.99
C VAL A 13 -3.78 10.44 8.52
N ALA A 14 -5.00 10.01 8.24
CA ALA A 14 -5.54 10.04 6.88
C ALA A 14 -5.79 11.49 6.45
N ASP A 15 -5.32 11.86 5.26
CA ASP A 15 -5.53 13.21 4.72
C ASP A 15 -6.94 13.39 4.10
N TYR A 16 -7.57 12.29 3.68
CA TYR A 16 -8.94 12.25 3.15
C TYR A 16 -9.66 10.93 3.51
N ASP A 17 -10.90 10.76 3.03
CA ASP A 17 -11.67 9.52 3.19
C ASP A 17 -11.04 8.32 2.44
N LEU A 18 -10.34 7.48 3.19
CA LEU A 18 -9.67 6.27 2.72
C LEU A 18 -10.50 5.00 2.95
N SER A 19 -11.78 5.11 3.32
CA SER A 19 -12.63 3.95 3.69
C SER A 19 -12.77 2.91 2.58
N ASN A 20 -12.70 3.33 1.32
CA ASN A 20 -12.76 2.48 0.12
C ASN A 20 -11.40 1.94 -0.33
N TYR A 21 -10.32 2.30 0.38
CA TYR A 21 -8.93 2.09 -0.04
C TYR A 21 -8.16 1.13 0.88
N GLN A 22 -8.85 0.29 1.65
CA GLN A 22 -8.23 -0.76 2.45
C GLN A 22 -7.38 -1.70 1.57
N PHE A 23 -6.22 -2.11 2.06
CA PHE A 23 -5.24 -2.95 1.38
C PHE A 23 -4.65 -2.33 0.11
N ARG A 24 -4.48 -1.00 0.13
CA ARG A 24 -3.80 -0.26 -0.93
C ARG A 24 -2.52 0.38 -0.40
N PHE A 25 -1.60 0.69 -1.31
CA PHE A 25 -0.40 1.43 -1.00
C PHE A 25 -0.72 2.87 -0.61
N VAL A 26 0.01 3.35 0.37
CA VAL A 26 -0.07 4.74 0.87
C VAL A 26 1.29 5.40 0.86
N ALA A 27 1.29 6.70 0.64
CA ALA A 27 2.46 7.57 0.62
C ALA A 27 2.33 8.68 1.68
N LEU A 28 3.42 9.41 1.91
CA LEU A 28 3.43 10.52 2.87
C LEU A 28 2.81 11.75 2.22
N SER A 29 1.68 12.24 2.74
CA SER A 29 1.12 13.52 2.29
C SER A 29 1.61 14.71 3.11
N GLY A 30 2.16 14.46 4.30
CA GLY A 30 2.65 15.51 5.20
C GLY A 30 3.21 14.97 6.50
N GLU A 31 3.41 15.85 7.48
CA GLU A 31 3.94 15.45 8.78
C GLU A 31 2.98 14.49 9.49
N ARG A 32 3.40 13.22 9.60
CA ARG A 32 2.61 12.13 10.19
C ARG A 32 1.26 11.89 9.51
N ALA A 33 1.10 12.32 8.26
CA ALA A 33 -0.10 12.15 7.45
C ALA A 33 0.15 11.22 6.26
N CYS A 34 -0.86 10.47 5.86
CA CYS A 34 -0.82 9.60 4.70
C CYS A 34 -1.99 9.82 3.75
N ASP A 35 -1.70 9.64 2.47
CA ASP A 35 -2.64 9.66 1.36
C ASP A 35 -2.39 8.42 0.48
N LEU A 36 -3.29 8.18 -0.47
CA LEU A 36 -3.15 7.12 -1.45
C LEU A 36 -1.91 7.33 -2.29
N ALA A 37 -1.12 6.27 -2.48
CA ALA A 37 0.04 6.36 -3.35
C ALA A 37 -0.38 6.51 -4.82
N GLY A 38 0.29 7.42 -5.52
CA GLY A 38 0.27 7.57 -6.97
C GLY A 38 1.18 6.56 -7.69
N PRO A 39 1.29 6.64 -9.02
CA PRO A 39 1.97 5.63 -9.82
C PRO A 39 3.51 5.74 -9.78
N ALA A 40 4.18 4.57 -9.81
CA ALA A 40 5.58 4.25 -10.20
C ALA A 40 6.78 5.03 -9.58
N ASP A 41 6.65 6.34 -9.35
CA ASP A 41 7.72 7.23 -8.92
C ASP A 41 7.56 7.71 -7.47
N GLU A 42 6.48 7.36 -6.78
CA GLU A 42 6.24 7.81 -5.42
C GLU A 42 6.86 6.88 -4.36
N ASP A 43 7.38 7.46 -3.28
CA ASP A 43 7.94 6.69 -2.16
C ASP A 43 6.82 6.08 -1.31
N LEU A 44 6.64 4.77 -1.47
CA LEU A 44 5.62 3.99 -0.75
C LEU A 44 6.03 3.78 0.71
N ILE A 45 5.17 4.20 1.64
CA ILE A 45 5.40 3.97 3.08
C ILE A 45 5.03 2.55 3.47
N GLY A 46 3.94 2.04 2.91
CA GLY A 46 3.39 0.73 3.29
C GLY A 46 1.97 0.54 2.79
N ILE A 47 1.27 -0.41 3.41
CA ILE A 47 -0.07 -0.85 3.00
C ILE A 47 -1.10 -0.50 4.08
N LEU A 48 -2.21 0.13 3.69
CA LEU A 48 -3.30 0.49 4.58
C LEU A 48 -4.06 -0.76 5.08
N GLN A 49 -4.11 -0.96 6.40
CA GLN A 49 -4.80 -2.10 7.02
C GLN A 49 -6.24 -1.80 7.42
N ASN A 50 -6.55 -0.55 7.76
CA ASN A 50 -7.87 -0.16 8.25
C ASN A 50 -8.66 0.64 7.20
N LYS A 51 -9.84 1.13 7.60
CA LYS A 51 -10.74 1.94 6.77
C LYS A 51 -11.00 3.28 7.47
N PRO A 52 -10.11 4.28 7.33
CA PRO A 52 -10.34 5.61 7.88
C PRO A 52 -11.46 6.28 7.09
N ASP A 53 -12.57 6.61 7.73
CA ASP A 53 -13.80 7.15 7.15
C ASP A 53 -13.83 8.69 7.11
N GLY A 54 -12.66 9.32 7.03
CA GLY A 54 -12.53 10.76 6.89
C GLY A 54 -11.10 11.28 7.10
N ALA A 55 -10.92 12.55 6.79
CA ALA A 55 -9.69 13.28 7.10
C ALA A 55 -9.49 13.40 8.61
N GLY A 56 -8.23 13.34 9.07
CA GLY A 56 -7.91 13.44 10.50
C GLY A 56 -8.07 12.12 11.27
N ILE A 57 -8.53 11.05 10.63
CA ILE A 57 -8.75 9.75 11.28
C ILE A 57 -7.45 8.94 11.28
N ALA A 58 -7.23 8.15 12.33
CA ALA A 58 -6.06 7.29 12.45
C ALA A 58 -6.06 6.21 11.34
N ALA A 59 -5.02 6.20 10.51
CA ALA A 59 -4.73 5.19 9.51
C ALA A 59 -3.65 4.23 10.04
N THR A 60 -3.93 2.92 9.98
CA THR A 60 -2.97 1.87 10.33
C THR A 60 -2.25 1.42 9.07
N VAL A 61 -0.94 1.68 9.01
CA VAL A 61 -0.10 1.36 7.86
C VAL A 61 0.88 0.26 8.23
N CYS A 62 0.82 -0.87 7.52
CA CYS A 62 1.80 -1.95 7.64
C CYS A 62 3.03 -1.59 6.80
N ARG A 63 4.15 -1.31 7.48
CA ARG A 63 5.42 -0.92 6.84
C ARG A 63 6.33 -2.11 6.56
N MET A 64 6.28 -3.14 7.39
CA MET A 64 7.09 -4.35 7.23
C MET A 64 6.30 -5.59 7.67
N GLY A 65 6.70 -6.75 7.16
CA GLY A 65 6.02 -8.02 7.40
C GLY A 65 5.17 -8.43 6.21
N LEU A 66 4.16 -9.26 6.46
CA LEU A 66 3.32 -9.84 5.43
C LEU A 66 1.90 -9.26 5.56
N SER A 67 1.42 -8.65 4.48
CA SER A 67 0.09 -8.03 4.41
C SER A 67 -0.57 -8.30 3.06
N LYS A 68 -1.90 -8.18 3.04
CA LYS A 68 -2.72 -8.26 1.83
C LYS A 68 -2.62 -6.97 1.03
N LEU A 69 -2.56 -7.11 -0.29
CA LEU A 69 -2.54 -5.99 -1.22
C LEU A 69 -3.54 -6.25 -2.34
N VAL A 70 -4.34 -5.24 -2.68
CA VAL A 70 -5.23 -5.29 -3.84
C VAL A 70 -4.41 -5.13 -5.11
N GLY A 71 -4.49 -6.09 -6.02
CA GLY A 71 -3.87 -6.02 -7.33
C GLY A 71 -4.58 -5.06 -8.28
N GLY A 72 -3.80 -4.38 -9.12
CA GLY A 72 -4.28 -3.54 -10.21
C GLY A 72 -4.03 -4.14 -11.59
N ALA A 73 -3.14 -5.13 -11.68
CA ALA A 73 -2.75 -5.83 -12.89
C ALA A 73 -2.19 -7.21 -12.52
N THR A 74 -2.09 -8.11 -13.50
CA THR A 74 -1.51 -9.44 -13.27
C THR A 74 -0.03 -9.36 -12.90
N PHE A 75 0.37 -10.04 -11.84
CA PHE A 75 1.76 -10.19 -11.40
C PHE A 75 2.07 -11.63 -11.00
N VAL A 76 3.36 -11.97 -11.06
CA VAL A 76 3.87 -13.30 -10.73
C VAL A 76 4.55 -13.30 -9.36
N VAL A 77 4.71 -14.50 -8.79
CA VAL A 77 5.50 -14.69 -7.55
C VAL A 77 6.91 -14.10 -7.73
N GLY A 78 7.39 -13.40 -6.71
CA GLY A 78 8.69 -12.73 -6.71
C GLY A 78 8.73 -11.41 -7.46
N ALA A 79 7.63 -10.98 -8.11
CA ALA A 79 7.56 -9.67 -8.72
C ALA A 79 7.69 -8.57 -7.65
N LYS A 80 8.50 -7.56 -7.93
CA LYS A 80 8.50 -6.33 -7.14
C LYS A 80 7.23 -5.56 -7.50
N LEU A 81 6.51 -5.08 -6.49
CA LEU A 81 5.24 -4.39 -6.66
C LEU A 81 5.41 -2.90 -6.36
N THR A 82 4.90 -2.09 -7.28
CA THR A 82 4.69 -0.65 -7.13
C THR A 82 3.18 -0.35 -7.13
N SER A 83 2.80 0.91 -6.93
CA SER A 83 1.42 1.38 -6.97
C SER A 83 0.99 1.82 -8.37
N ASP A 84 -0.29 1.64 -8.69
CA ASP A 84 -0.99 2.37 -9.76
C ASP A 84 -1.56 3.71 -9.25
N ALA A 85 -2.26 4.45 -10.11
CA ALA A 85 -2.90 5.72 -9.74
C ALA A 85 -4.00 5.61 -8.67
N ASN A 86 -4.37 4.40 -8.27
CA ASN A 86 -5.36 4.11 -7.23
C ASN A 86 -4.74 3.37 -6.03
N GLY A 87 -3.41 3.34 -5.90
CA GLY A 87 -2.68 2.64 -4.85
C GLY A 87 -2.73 1.12 -4.94
N ARG A 88 -3.13 0.53 -6.07
CA ARG A 88 -3.17 -0.93 -6.25
C ARG A 88 -1.81 -1.48 -6.68
N GLY A 89 -1.52 -2.72 -6.31
CA GLY A 89 -0.28 -3.40 -6.65
C GLY A 89 -0.17 -3.74 -8.12
N VAL A 90 0.87 -3.24 -8.77
CA VAL A 90 1.26 -3.61 -10.15
C VAL A 90 2.74 -3.98 -10.19
N ALA A 91 3.14 -4.79 -11.17
CA ALA A 91 4.54 -5.17 -11.33
C ALA A 91 5.40 -3.94 -11.66
N ALA A 92 6.44 -3.71 -10.87
CA ALA A 92 7.38 -2.61 -11.06
C ALA A 92 8.25 -2.83 -12.31
N ALA A 93 8.43 -1.78 -13.10
CA ALA A 93 9.36 -1.74 -14.21
C ALA A 93 10.79 -1.37 -13.73
N TYR A 94 11.74 -1.37 -14.67
CA TYR A 94 13.11 -0.96 -14.36
C TYR A 94 13.16 0.54 -14.04
N GLY A 95 13.66 0.88 -12.85
CA GLY A 95 13.77 2.27 -12.38
C GLY A 95 12.67 2.69 -11.41
N ASP A 96 11.56 1.95 -11.36
CA ASP A 96 10.44 2.25 -10.47
C ASP A 96 10.80 2.04 -9.01
N ARG A 97 10.19 2.86 -8.15
CA ARG A 97 10.16 2.60 -6.71
C ARG A 97 9.19 1.46 -6.42
N TYR A 98 9.58 0.55 -5.53
CA TYR A 98 8.75 -0.58 -5.13
C TYR A 98 8.65 -0.67 -3.61
N GLY A 99 7.46 -1.05 -3.13
CA GLY A 99 7.11 -1.08 -1.71
C GLY A 99 6.85 -2.49 -1.18
N ALA A 100 6.72 -3.48 -2.06
CA ALA A 100 6.49 -4.87 -1.68
C ALA A 100 7.06 -5.87 -2.70
N VAL A 101 7.12 -7.14 -2.30
CA VAL A 101 7.42 -8.27 -3.18
C VAL A 101 6.26 -9.26 -3.11
N ALA A 102 5.79 -9.72 -4.26
CA ALA A 102 4.68 -10.67 -4.36
C ALA A 102 5.10 -12.05 -3.84
N LEU A 103 4.43 -12.55 -2.81
CA LEU A 103 4.62 -13.93 -2.32
C LEU A 103 3.72 -14.94 -3.06
N GLU A 104 2.61 -14.46 -3.64
CA GLU A 104 1.71 -15.22 -4.50
C GLU A 104 1.48 -14.49 -5.83
N SER A 105 1.19 -15.23 -6.90
CA SER A 105 0.73 -14.64 -8.16
C SER A 105 -0.71 -14.19 -8.02
N GLY A 106 -1.05 -13.03 -8.60
CA GLY A 106 -2.37 -12.42 -8.43
C GLY A 106 -2.67 -11.40 -9.52
N ALA A 107 -3.83 -10.77 -9.40
CA ALA A 107 -4.28 -9.69 -10.26
C ALA A 107 -5.10 -8.68 -9.46
#